data_AF-A0A2A4P3L2-F1
#
_entry.id   AF-A0A2A4P3L2-F1
#
_cell.length_a   1.000
_cell.length_b   1.000
_cell.length_c   1.000
_cell.angle_alpha   90.00
_cell.angle_beta   90.00
_cell.angle_gamma   90.00
#
_symmetry.space_group_name_H-M   'P 1'
#
loop_
_entity.id
_entity.type
_entity.pdbx_description
1 polymer ?
#
loop_
_entity_poly.entity_id
_entity_poly.type
_entity_poly.pdbx_seq_one_letter_code
_entity_poly.pdbx_strand_id
1 'polypeptide(L)'
;MSGGDAESSFADLFAKLGIEGSGEGEPSSTEATLPTLKSVVLAYQKRSGNKVVTTVRDIPDELQNSTLKQIKKSLGTGGSVVEGQLHIQGDRRRDLCAWFENRGVKVRGERG
;
A
#
# COMPACT_ATOMS: atom_id res chain seq x y z
N MET A 1 -31.87 7.16 -29.64
CA MET A 1 -31.60 8.25 -28.67
C MET A 1 -31.27 7.55 -27.35
N SER A 2 -29.99 7.35 -27.04
CA SER A 2 -29.11 8.26 -26.25
C SER A 2 -29.20 7.98 -24.75
N GLY A 3 -28.04 7.91 -24.09
CA GLY A 3 -27.86 7.68 -22.63
C GLY A 3 -27.46 6.23 -22.36
N GLY A 4 -26.24 5.94 -21.92
CA GLY A 4 -25.85 5.95 -20.50
C GLY A 4 -26.26 4.58 -19.92
N ASP A 5 -25.41 3.75 -19.34
CA ASP A 5 -24.65 4.03 -18.14
C ASP A 5 -23.49 3.02 -18.04
N ALA A 6 -22.26 3.52 -18.19
CA ALA A 6 -21.09 2.84 -17.67
C ALA A 6 -20.93 3.34 -16.24
N GLU A 7 -21.24 2.48 -15.28
CA GLU A 7 -20.71 2.40 -13.91
C GLU A 7 -21.75 1.63 -13.08
N SER A 8 -21.74 0.31 -13.21
CA SER A 8 -22.39 -0.57 -12.24
C SER A 8 -21.69 -0.38 -10.89
N SER A 9 -22.24 0.58 -10.17
CA SER A 9 -21.81 1.13 -8.90
C SER A 9 -21.66 0.02 -7.88
N PHE A 10 -20.45 -0.12 -7.34
CA PHE A 10 -20.16 -0.91 -6.13
C PHE A 10 -21.11 -0.56 -4.96
N ALA A 11 -21.78 0.60 -5.00
CA ALA A 11 -22.77 1.03 -4.03
C ALA A 11 -24.05 0.17 -4.05
N ASP A 12 -24.49 -0.33 -5.21
CA ASP A 12 -25.69 -1.16 -5.31
C ASP A 12 -25.50 -2.53 -4.64
N LEU A 13 -24.26 -3.03 -4.66
CA LEU A 13 -23.91 -4.29 -4.02
C LEU A 13 -23.95 -4.18 -2.47
N PHE A 14 -23.58 -3.02 -1.93
CA PHE A 14 -23.66 -2.73 -0.50
C PHE A 14 -25.10 -2.54 -0.01
N ALA A 15 -25.93 -1.86 -0.80
CA ALA A 15 -27.32 -1.61 -0.47
C ALA A 15 -28.15 -2.90 -0.42
N LYS A 16 -27.90 -3.86 -1.33
CA LYS A 16 -28.65 -5.11 -1.39
C LYS A 16 -28.34 -6.09 -0.24
N LEU A 17 -27.23 -5.88 0.48
CA LEU A 17 -26.88 -6.63 1.69
C LEU A 17 -27.32 -5.94 3.00
N GLY A 18 -27.98 -4.78 2.94
CA GLY A 18 -28.45 -4.07 4.14
C GLY A 18 -27.33 -3.54 5.03
N ILE A 19 -26.15 -3.28 4.46
CA ILE A 19 -25.02 -2.68 5.19
C ILE A 19 -25.17 -1.16 5.06
N GLU A 20 -25.86 -0.53 6.01
CA GLU A 20 -25.83 0.93 6.18
C GLU A 20 -24.44 1.32 6.70
N GLY A 21 -23.54 1.63 5.77
CA GLY A 21 -22.24 2.21 6.06
C GLY A 21 -22.36 3.70 6.34
N SER A 22 -22.96 4.06 7.48
CA SER A 22 -22.72 5.33 8.13
C SER A 22 -21.40 5.20 8.90
N GLY A 23 -20.41 6.03 8.58
CA GLY A 23 -19.12 5.96 9.23
C GLY A 23 -18.11 6.94 8.65
N GLU A 24 -18.10 8.14 9.19
CA GLU A 24 -16.85 8.90 9.36
C GLU A 24 -15.79 7.95 9.94
N GLY A 25 -14.62 7.96 9.34
CA GLY A 25 -13.51 7.13 9.77
C GLY A 25 -12.21 7.77 9.37
N GLU A 26 -11.73 8.72 10.16
CA GLU A 26 -10.31 8.76 10.45
C GLU A 26 -9.95 7.47 11.20
N PRO A 27 -9.05 6.61 10.70
CA PRO A 27 -8.37 5.67 11.56
C PRO A 27 -7.12 6.36 12.11
N SER A 28 -7.32 6.99 13.28
CA SER A 28 -6.31 7.04 14.33
C SER A 28 -5.87 5.61 14.65
N SER A 29 -4.78 5.13 14.06
CA SER A 29 -4.17 3.85 14.45
C SER A 29 -3.26 4.05 15.66
N THR A 30 -3.86 3.95 16.84
CA THR A 30 -3.20 3.70 18.12
C THR A 30 -2.98 2.19 18.28
N GLU A 31 -1.72 1.82 18.54
CA GLU A 31 -1.24 0.57 19.19
C GLU A 31 -1.87 -0.79 18.81
N ALA A 32 -1.08 -1.61 18.09
CA ALA A 32 -1.13 -3.07 18.24
C ALA A 32 0.30 -3.65 18.14
N THR A 33 0.79 -4.12 19.28
CA THR A 33 2.10 -4.73 19.59
C THR A 33 2.44 -5.95 18.72
N LEU A 34 3.35 -5.79 17.76
CA LEU A 34 4.10 -6.84 17.03
C LEU A 34 5.48 -6.27 16.67
N PRO A 35 6.56 -7.08 16.55
CA PRO A 35 7.95 -6.64 16.64
C PRO A 35 8.22 -5.45 15.72
N THR A 36 8.68 -4.37 16.37
CA THR A 36 8.51 -2.98 15.92
C THR A 36 9.26 -2.70 14.64
N LEU A 37 8.56 -2.63 13.51
CA LEU A 37 9.06 -1.97 12.33
C LEU A 37 9.07 -0.45 12.60
N LYS A 38 10.17 0.05 13.19
CA LYS A 38 10.27 1.44 13.67
C LYS A 38 10.27 2.45 12.53
N SER A 39 11.01 2.15 11.48
CA SER A 39 11.10 2.99 10.31
C SER A 39 11.31 2.17 9.04
N VAL A 40 10.92 2.74 7.91
CA VAL A 40 11.26 2.21 6.59
C VAL A 40 11.79 3.33 5.72
N VAL A 41 12.72 3.00 4.83
CA VAL A 41 13.24 3.96 3.85
C VAL A 41 12.68 3.63 2.47
N LEU A 42 11.89 4.54 1.91
CA LEU A 42 11.43 4.49 0.53
C LEU A 42 12.44 5.16 -0.38
N ALA A 43 12.76 4.48 -1.48
CA ALA A 43 13.57 5.03 -2.54
C ALA A 43 12.94 4.77 -3.90
N TYR A 44 13.22 5.67 -4.83
CA TYR A 44 12.73 5.58 -6.19
C TYR A 44 13.88 5.16 -7.11
N GLN A 45 13.67 4.08 -7.87
CA GLN A 45 14.65 3.55 -8.80
C GLN A 45 14.06 3.52 -10.21
N LYS A 46 14.67 4.29 -11.12
CA LYS A 46 14.40 4.16 -12.56
C LYS A 46 15.19 2.95 -13.09
N ARG A 47 14.50 2.01 -13.74
CA ARG A 47 15.12 0.93 -14.52
C ARG A 47 15.14 1.30 -16.01
N SER A 48 15.87 0.51 -16.80
CA SER A 48 15.99 0.71 -18.25
C SER A 48 14.62 0.90 -18.92
N GLY A 49 14.47 2.01 -19.67
CA GLY A 49 13.24 2.48 -20.29
C GLY A 49 12.39 3.41 -19.39
N ASN A 50 11.06 3.40 -19.58
CA ASN A 50 10.07 4.12 -18.74
C ASN A 50 9.62 3.32 -17.51
N LYS A 51 10.37 2.28 -17.12
CA LYS A 51 10.00 1.42 -15.99
C LYS A 51 10.55 1.98 -14.70
N VAL A 52 9.65 2.20 -13.75
CA VAL A 52 9.97 2.72 -12.43
C VAL A 52 9.71 1.64 -11.39
N VAL A 53 10.53 1.61 -10.36
CA VAL A 53 10.45 0.66 -9.25
C VAL A 53 10.64 1.44 -7.97
N THR A 54 9.74 1.24 -7.01
CA THR A 54 9.89 1.75 -5.66
C THR A 54 10.57 0.69 -4.80
N THR A 55 11.68 1.04 -4.16
CA THR A 55 12.37 0.13 -3.24
C THR A 55 12.10 0.51 -1.79
N VAL A 56 11.85 -0.49 -0.94
CA VAL A 56 11.66 -0.30 0.50
C VAL A 56 12.78 -1.02 1.24
N ARG A 57 13.49 -0.26 2.07
CA ARG A 57 14.63 -0.71 2.89
C ARG A 57 14.29 -0.52 4.38
N ASP A 58 15.21 -0.97 5.23
CA ASP A 58 15.06 -0.91 6.70
C ASP A 58 13.98 -1.87 7.24
N ILE A 59 13.67 -2.94 6.47
CA ILE A 59 12.75 -4.01 6.89
C ILE A 59 13.56 -5.26 7.25
N PRO A 60 13.38 -5.83 8.45
CA PRO A 60 14.06 -7.05 8.85
C PRO A 60 13.61 -8.23 7.99
N ASP A 61 14.53 -9.12 7.62
CA ASP A 61 14.33 -10.23 6.67
C ASP A 61 13.14 -11.13 7.03
N GLU A 62 12.92 -11.38 8.32
CA GLU A 62 11.76 -12.10 8.86
C GLU A 62 10.41 -11.46 8.48
N LEU A 63 10.36 -10.13 8.36
CA LEU A 63 9.15 -9.39 8.01
C LEU A 63 9.07 -9.05 6.53
N GLN A 64 10.16 -9.13 5.75
CA GLN A 64 10.16 -8.73 4.33
C GLN A 64 9.13 -9.51 3.53
N ASN A 65 9.13 -10.84 3.61
CA ASN A 65 8.18 -11.68 2.87
C ASN A 65 6.71 -11.43 3.29
N SER A 66 6.47 -11.30 4.60
CA SER A 66 5.14 -11.01 5.14
C SER A 66 4.65 -9.63 4.70
N THR A 67 5.52 -8.63 4.76
CA THR A 67 5.24 -7.25 4.34
C THR A 67 4.97 -7.19 2.84
N LEU A 68 5.79 -7.88 2.03
CA LEU A 68 5.58 -7.96 0.58
C LEU A 68 4.20 -8.54 0.24
N LYS A 69 3.83 -9.66 0.86
CA LYS A 69 2.51 -10.28 0.63
C LYS A 69 1.36 -9.33 0.96
N GLN A 70 1.47 -8.61 2.07
CA GLN A 70 0.43 -7.66 2.48
C GLN A 70 0.37 -6.44 1.57
N ILE A 71 1.52 -5.93 1.11
CA ILE A 71 1.58 -4.86 0.11
C ILE A 71 0.96 -5.31 -1.22
N LYS A 72 1.31 -6.50 -1.73
CA LYS A 72 0.72 -7.07 -2.95
C LYS A 72 -0.80 -7.20 -2.82
N LYS A 73 -1.30 -7.61 -1.65
CA LYS A 73 -2.73 -7.72 -1.36
C LYS A 73 -3.43 -6.36 -1.30
N SER A 74 -2.77 -5.35 -0.73
CA SER A 74 -3.35 -4.03 -0.51
C SER A 74 -3.31 -3.14 -1.76
N LEU A 75 -2.18 -3.13 -2.48
CA LEU A 75 -1.97 -2.26 -3.64
C LEU A 75 -2.18 -2.98 -4.98
N GLY A 76 -2.32 -4.32 -4.98
CA GLY A 76 -2.48 -5.11 -6.21
C GLY A 76 -1.25 -5.10 -7.12
N THR A 77 -0.07 -4.76 -6.60
CA THR A 77 1.14 -4.58 -7.42
C THR A 77 2.00 -5.83 -7.46
N GLY A 78 2.83 -5.92 -8.49
CA GLY A 78 3.95 -6.84 -8.53
C GLY A 78 5.11 -6.33 -7.68
N GLY A 79 5.78 -7.24 -6.98
CA GLY A 79 7.02 -6.94 -6.27
C GLY A 79 7.76 -8.20 -5.84
N SER A 80 9.04 -8.03 -5.54
CA SER A 80 9.98 -9.09 -5.18
C SER A 80 10.94 -8.60 -4.10
N VAL A 81 11.43 -9.50 -3.25
CA VAL A 81 12.55 -9.20 -2.36
C VAL A 81 13.85 -9.37 -3.15
N VAL A 82 14.68 -8.34 -3.20
CA VAL A 82 15.98 -8.33 -3.88
C VAL A 82 16.99 -7.74 -2.91
N GLU A 83 18.07 -8.47 -2.60
CA GLU A 83 19.16 -7.97 -1.74
C GLU A 83 18.69 -7.46 -0.35
N GLY A 84 17.70 -8.12 0.25
CA GLY A 84 17.12 -7.68 1.53
C GLY A 84 16.26 -6.41 1.43
N GLN A 85 15.82 -6.05 0.22
CA GLN A 85 14.98 -4.87 -0.04
C GLN A 85 13.75 -5.28 -0.82
N LEU A 86 12.62 -4.62 -0.56
CA LEU A 86 11.39 -4.86 -1.29
C LEU A 86 11.40 -4.02 -2.56
N HIS A 87 11.42 -4.66 -3.72
CA HIS A 87 11.30 -4.02 -5.01
C HIS A 87 9.85 -4.09 -5.48
N ILE A 88 9.21 -2.95 -5.62
CA ILE A 88 7.80 -2.82 -5.99
C ILE A 88 7.70 -2.12 -7.33
N GLN A 89 6.99 -2.74 -8.27
CA GLN A 89 6.84 -2.19 -9.61
C GLN A 89 5.92 -0.97 -9.58
N GLY A 90 6.34 0.11 -10.26
CA GLY A 90 5.60 1.36 -10.34
C GLY A 90 6.10 2.42 -9.35
N ASP A 91 5.64 3.65 -9.57
CA ASP A 91 5.75 4.73 -8.60
C ASP A 91 4.59 4.59 -7.61
N ARG A 92 4.85 3.98 -6.46
CA ARG A 92 3.85 3.70 -5.42
C ARG A 92 4.25 4.32 -4.10
N ARG A 93 5.12 5.34 -4.14
CA ARG A 93 5.63 6.02 -2.95
C ARG A 93 4.51 6.57 -2.07
N ARG A 94 3.50 7.22 -2.67
CA ARG A 94 2.34 7.76 -1.93
C ARG A 94 1.51 6.68 -1.27
N ASP A 95 1.12 5.67 -2.04
CA ASP A 95 0.32 4.54 -1.53
C ASP A 95 1.07 3.77 -0.42
N LEU A 96 2.38 3.53 -0.61
CA LEU A 96 3.22 2.88 0.39
C LEU A 96 3.39 3.75 1.63
N CYS A 97 3.56 5.05 1.47
CA CYS A 97 3.68 5.98 2.59
C CYS A 97 2.43 5.90 3.46
N ALA A 98 1.24 6.06 2.87
CA ALA A 98 -0.03 5.94 3.57
C ALA A 98 -0.21 4.55 4.22
N TRP A 99 0.20 3.48 3.53
CA TRP A 99 0.09 2.12 4.05
C TRP A 99 0.98 1.87 5.28
N PHE A 100 2.22 2.37 5.26
CA PHE A 100 3.15 2.26 6.39
C PHE A 100 2.75 3.19 7.54
N GLU A 101 2.33 4.43 7.25
CA GLU A 101 1.86 5.38 8.26
C GLU A 101 0.61 4.88 8.98
N ASN A 102 -0.34 4.26 8.28
CA ASN A 102 -1.51 3.64 8.88
C ASN A 102 -1.17 2.48 9.84
N ARG A 103 0.05 1.95 9.77
CA ARG A 103 0.56 0.89 10.65
C ARG A 103 1.46 1.43 11.77
N GLY A 104 1.56 2.75 11.91
CA GLY A 104 2.45 3.41 12.87
C GLY A 104 3.94 3.30 12.50
N VAL A 105 4.27 2.96 11.25
CA VAL A 105 5.65 2.82 10.79
C VAL A 105 6.15 4.14 10.25
N LYS A 106 7.32 4.59 10.73
CA LYS A 106 7.88 5.87 10.29
C LYS A 106 8.52 5.75 8.90
N VAL A 107 7.90 6.35 7.90
CA VAL A 107 8.44 6.38 6.53
C VAL A 107 9.47 7.49 6.39
N ARG A 108 10.67 7.13 5.91
CA ARG A 108 11.78 8.05 5.58
C ARG A 108 12.11 7.94 4.08
N GLY A 109 12.69 8.99 3.51
CA GLY A 109 13.10 9.01 2.09
C GLY A 109 12.18 9.84 1.19
N GLU A 110 12.08 9.46 -0.08
CA GLU A 110 11.28 10.18 -1.07
C GLU A 110 9.79 9.91 -0.87
N ARG A 111 9.07 10.91 -0.34
CA ARG A 111 7.61 10.85 -0.11
C ARG A 111 6.77 11.22 -1.35
N GLY A 112 7.43 11.52 -2.47
CA GLY A 112 6.79 11.97 -3.71
C GLY A 112 6.78 13.47 -3.83
#